data_AF-A0A6I2G4Q7-F1
#
_entry.id   AF-A0A6I2G4Q7-F1
#
_cell.length_a   1.000
_cell.length_b   1.000
_cell.length_c   1.000
_cell.angle_alpha   90.00
_cell.angle_beta   90.00
_cell.angle_gamma   90.00
#
_symmetry.space_group_name_H-M   'P 1'
#
loop_
_entity.id
_entity.type
_entity.pdbx_description
1 polymer ?
#
loop_
_entity_poly.entity_id
_entity_poly.type
_entity_poly.pdbx_seq_one_letter_code
_entity_poly.pdbx_strand_id
1 'polypeptide(L)'
;MTLARFLVAATDRQLLNVVPHIDRAEDMLQVGFHAELDSVADRFEVVLSQLPDDRIRAMLQSAHEQDRFIEAFTFMQFLSDKTLGRVADATAGMSDEVLTHMVESVHRENAWAELLPVAEVMSPPNWQRMFDLPVWDAEKLTALGRAAEALGRGDDLLELIVEAGKSLE
;
A
#
# COMPACT_ATOMS: atom_id res chain seq x y z
N MET A 1 -8.08 -28.96 -3.50
CA MET A 1 -8.00 -28.00 -2.38
C MET A 1 -7.45 -26.71 -2.95
N THR A 2 -8.21 -25.62 -2.91
CA THR A 2 -7.70 -24.31 -3.33
C THR A 2 -6.85 -23.72 -2.21
N LEU A 3 -5.81 -22.97 -2.56
CA LEU A 3 -4.89 -22.33 -1.62
C LEU A 3 -5.63 -21.36 -0.66
N ALA A 4 -6.69 -20.69 -1.14
CA ALA A 4 -7.58 -19.87 -0.34
C ALA A 4 -8.23 -20.64 0.83
N ARG A 5 -8.65 -21.91 0.61
CA ARG A 5 -9.21 -22.74 1.70
C ARG A 5 -8.18 -23.13 2.75
N PHE A 6 -6.90 -23.19 2.37
CA PHE A 6 -5.81 -23.40 3.33
C PHE A 6 -5.62 -22.17 4.21
N LEU A 7 -5.66 -20.95 3.65
CA LEU A 7 -5.54 -19.71 4.43
C LEU A 7 -6.63 -19.58 5.50
N VAL A 8 -7.87 -19.93 5.14
CA VAL A 8 -9.01 -19.90 6.06
C VAL A 8 -8.84 -20.92 7.19
N ALA A 9 -8.36 -22.13 6.88
CA ALA A 9 -8.25 -23.23 7.83
C ALA A 9 -6.96 -23.20 8.69
N ALA A 10 -5.93 -22.49 8.24
CA ALA A 10 -4.64 -22.42 8.93
C ALA A 10 -4.74 -21.54 10.19
N THR A 11 -4.05 -21.96 11.25
CA THR A 11 -3.77 -21.09 12.40
C THR A 11 -2.72 -20.05 12.04
N ASP A 12 -2.68 -18.92 12.76
CA ASP A 12 -1.67 -17.86 12.52
C ASP A 12 -0.25 -18.41 12.58
N ARG A 13 0.01 -19.31 13.54
CA ARG A 13 1.30 -20.01 13.64
C ARG A 13 1.62 -20.83 12.38
N GLN A 14 0.64 -21.50 11.78
CA GLN A 14 0.85 -22.25 10.55
C GLN A 14 1.09 -21.32 9.36
N LEU A 15 0.36 -20.22 9.25
CA LEU A 15 0.57 -19.22 8.21
C LEU A 15 1.99 -18.64 8.29
N LEU A 16 2.39 -18.18 9.48
CA LEU A 16 3.71 -17.58 9.71
C LEU A 16 4.86 -18.57 9.53
N ASN A 17 4.62 -19.88 9.69
CA ASN A 17 5.62 -20.89 9.39
C ASN A 17 5.74 -21.17 7.89
N VAL A 18 4.66 -21.03 7.11
CA VAL A 18 4.66 -21.34 5.67
C VAL A 18 5.14 -20.15 4.84
N VAL A 19 4.78 -18.92 5.22
CA VAL A 19 5.14 -17.69 4.49
C VAL A 19 6.64 -17.59 4.15
N PRO A 20 7.58 -17.88 5.08
CA PRO A 20 9.02 -17.85 4.78
C PRO A 20 9.47 -18.87 3.72
N HIS A 21 8.67 -19.90 3.45
CA HIS A 21 8.96 -20.94 2.46
C HIS A 21 8.37 -20.65 1.07
N ILE A 22 7.67 -19.51 0.91
CA ILE A 22 7.21 -19.07 -0.41
C ILE A 22 8.36 -18.29 -1.05
N ASP A 23 9.10 -18.95 -1.96
CA ASP A 23 10.33 -18.40 -2.53
C ASP A 23 10.08 -17.10 -3.32
N ARG A 24 9.03 -17.06 -4.15
CA ARG A 24 8.71 -15.91 -5.00
C ARG A 24 7.70 -14.97 -4.36
N ALA A 25 7.98 -13.67 -4.41
CA ALA A 25 7.05 -12.65 -3.97
C ALA A 25 5.77 -12.61 -4.83
N GLU A 26 5.90 -12.90 -6.13
CA GLU A 26 4.76 -13.09 -7.04
C GLU A 26 3.80 -14.18 -6.53
N ASP A 27 4.32 -15.32 -6.07
CA ASP A 27 3.46 -16.40 -5.57
C ASP A 27 2.64 -15.94 -4.37
N MET A 28 3.24 -15.16 -3.45
CA MET A 28 2.54 -14.56 -2.31
C MET A 28 1.42 -13.62 -2.75
N LEU A 29 1.68 -12.80 -3.76
CA LEU A 29 0.70 -11.85 -4.29
C LEU A 29 -0.47 -12.59 -4.97
N GLN A 30 -0.18 -13.63 -5.74
CA GLN A 30 -1.20 -14.48 -6.36
C GLN A 30 -2.08 -15.18 -5.31
N VAL A 31 -1.50 -15.58 -4.17
CA VAL A 31 -2.29 -16.12 -3.05
C VAL A 31 -3.32 -15.10 -2.57
N GLY A 32 -2.89 -13.85 -2.35
CA GLY A 32 -3.76 -12.78 -1.89
C GLY A 32 -4.89 -12.47 -2.88
N PHE A 33 -4.55 -12.33 -4.15
CA PHE A 33 -5.49 -12.01 -5.22
C PHE A 33 -6.56 -13.08 -5.48
N HIS A 34 -6.24 -14.35 -5.26
CA HIS A 34 -7.21 -15.44 -5.43
C HIS A 34 -7.98 -15.77 -4.15
N ALA A 35 -7.70 -15.07 -3.05
CA ALA A 35 -8.40 -15.27 -1.80
C ALA A 35 -9.71 -14.48 -1.78
N GLU A 36 -10.77 -15.09 -1.25
CA GLU A 36 -12.01 -14.37 -0.97
C GLU A 36 -11.74 -13.36 0.16
N LEU A 37 -11.70 -12.07 -0.19
CA LEU A 37 -11.31 -10.95 0.68
C LEU A 37 -11.94 -11.03 2.08
N ASP A 38 -13.26 -11.21 2.16
CA ASP A 38 -14.01 -11.31 3.41
C ASP A 38 -13.56 -12.48 4.29
N SER A 39 -13.03 -13.55 3.69
CA SER A 39 -12.61 -14.77 4.39
C SER A 39 -11.17 -14.70 4.91
N VAL A 40 -10.36 -13.75 4.43
CA VAL A 40 -8.93 -13.69 4.73
C VAL A 40 -8.42 -12.32 5.15
N ALA A 41 -9.28 -11.31 5.28
CA ALA A 41 -8.92 -9.94 5.69
C ALA A 41 -7.99 -9.91 6.91
N ASP A 42 -8.37 -10.57 8.01
CA ASP A 42 -7.56 -10.64 9.25
C ASP A 42 -6.19 -11.30 9.03
N ARG A 43 -6.05 -12.14 8.00
CA ARG A 43 -4.80 -12.83 7.69
C ARG A 43 -3.78 -11.92 7.03
N PHE A 44 -4.22 -10.87 6.32
CA PHE A 44 -3.31 -9.88 5.74
C PHE A 44 -2.55 -9.13 6.83
N GLU A 45 -3.23 -8.70 7.89
CA GLU A 45 -2.58 -8.06 9.04
C GLU A 45 -1.56 -9.01 9.70
N VAL A 46 -1.94 -10.27 9.95
CA VAL A 46 -1.06 -11.27 10.56
C VAL A 46 0.21 -11.47 9.73
N VAL A 47 0.07 -11.62 8.41
CA VAL A 47 1.21 -11.87 7.51
C VAL A 47 2.05 -10.61 7.34
N LEU A 48 1.43 -9.49 6.96
CA LEU A 48 2.12 -8.26 6.62
C LEU A 48 2.71 -7.54 7.82
N SER A 49 2.29 -7.82 9.05
CA SER A 49 2.93 -7.29 10.27
C SER A 49 4.24 -8.03 10.64
N GLN A 50 4.41 -9.27 10.17
CA GLN A 50 5.58 -10.11 10.45
C GLN A 50 6.54 -10.20 9.27
N LEU A 51 6.08 -9.83 8.07
CA LEU A 51 6.89 -9.92 6.86
C LEU A 51 8.05 -8.91 6.89
N PRO A 52 9.27 -9.30 6.49
CA PRO A 52 10.39 -8.36 6.31
C PRO A 52 10.12 -7.29 5.22
N ASP A 53 10.66 -6.09 5.39
CA ASP A 53 10.42 -4.96 4.48
C ASP A 53 10.94 -5.20 3.05
N ASP A 54 12.02 -5.96 2.88
CA ASP A 54 12.53 -6.37 1.57
C ASP A 54 11.56 -7.30 0.84
N ARG A 55 10.87 -8.17 1.59
CA ARG A 55 9.81 -9.03 1.05
C ARG A 55 8.55 -8.25 0.69
N ILE A 56 8.16 -7.25 1.50
CA ILE A 56 7.08 -6.32 1.18
C ILE A 56 7.39 -5.59 -0.13
N ARG A 57 8.60 -5.03 -0.26
CA ARG A 57 9.05 -4.36 -1.49
C ARG A 57 9.05 -5.30 -2.70
N ALA A 58 9.50 -6.55 -2.54
CA ALA A 58 9.46 -7.54 -3.61
C ALA A 58 8.02 -7.88 -4.08
N MET A 59 7.06 -7.91 -3.15
CA MET A 59 5.64 -8.13 -3.49
C MET A 59 5.07 -6.93 -4.27
N LEU A 60 5.34 -5.71 -3.82
CA LEU A 60 4.90 -4.49 -4.51
C LEU A 60 5.59 -4.33 -5.88
N GLN A 61 6.85 -4.73 -5.99
CA GLN A 61 7.56 -4.81 -7.27
C GLN A 61 6.88 -5.79 -8.22
N SER A 62 6.48 -6.97 -7.72
CA SER A 62 5.73 -7.95 -8.52
C SER A 62 4.37 -7.41 -8.96
N ALA A 63 3.68 -6.64 -8.08
CA ALA A 63 2.42 -5.99 -8.42
C ALA A 63 2.60 -4.92 -9.50
N HIS A 64 3.69 -4.14 -9.45
CA HIS A 64 4.08 -3.20 -10.49
C HIS A 64 4.34 -3.90 -11.82
N GLU A 65 5.16 -4.96 -11.83
CA GLU A 65 5.49 -5.73 -13.04
C GLU A 65 4.27 -6.37 -13.71
N GLN A 66 3.19 -6.58 -12.95
CA GLN A 66 1.93 -7.15 -13.44
C GLN A 66 0.84 -6.09 -13.71
N ASP A 67 1.10 -4.80 -13.49
CA ASP A 67 0.09 -3.72 -13.52
C ASP A 67 -1.12 -3.99 -12.59
N ARG A 68 -0.85 -4.57 -11.42
CA ARG A 68 -1.85 -4.96 -10.41
C ARG A 68 -1.68 -4.19 -9.10
N PHE A 69 -1.09 -3.00 -9.16
CA PHE A 69 -0.85 -2.19 -7.97
C PHE A 69 -2.16 -1.84 -7.26
N ILE A 70 -3.20 -1.42 -8.00
CA ILE A 70 -4.50 -1.04 -7.43
C ILE A 70 -5.18 -2.24 -6.77
N GLU A 71 -5.05 -3.42 -7.37
CA GLU A 71 -5.53 -4.64 -6.73
C GLU A 71 -4.79 -4.91 -5.43
N ALA A 72 -3.46 -4.78 -5.40
CA ALA A 72 -2.66 -4.91 -4.16
C ALA A 72 -3.05 -3.87 -3.11
N PHE A 73 -3.41 -2.67 -3.56
CA PHE A 73 -3.84 -1.56 -2.74
C PHE A 73 -5.15 -1.85 -2.00
N THR A 74 -6.08 -2.58 -2.62
CA THR A 74 -7.35 -2.96 -1.94
C THR A 74 -7.15 -3.78 -0.67
N PHE A 75 -6.00 -4.43 -0.50
CA PHE A 75 -5.69 -5.18 0.72
C PHE A 75 -5.16 -4.32 1.86
N MET A 76 -4.69 -3.10 1.56
CA MET A 76 -4.16 -2.17 2.55
C MET A 76 -5.23 -1.72 3.55
N GLN A 77 -6.50 -1.70 3.14
CA GLN A 77 -7.63 -1.35 4.02
C GLN A 77 -7.84 -2.32 5.19
N PHE A 78 -7.26 -3.52 5.13
CA PHE A 78 -7.37 -4.53 6.20
C PHE A 78 -6.26 -4.43 7.24
N LEU A 79 -5.33 -3.48 7.07
CA LEU A 79 -4.16 -3.34 7.92
C LEU A 79 -4.45 -2.37 9.06
N SER A 80 -3.87 -2.64 10.22
CA SER A 80 -3.80 -1.64 11.29
C SER A 80 -2.94 -0.45 10.83
N ASP A 81 -3.20 0.77 11.34
CA ASP A 81 -2.42 1.97 11.01
C ASP A 81 -0.90 1.75 11.17
N LYS A 82 -0.50 0.97 12.18
CA LYS A 82 0.89 0.62 12.42
C LYS A 82 1.48 -0.24 11.29
N THR A 83 0.77 -1.27 10.87
CA THR A 83 1.22 -2.16 9.79
C THR A 83 1.15 -1.44 8.44
N LEU A 84 0.10 -0.65 8.24
CA LEU A 84 -0.08 0.18 7.05
C LEU A 84 1.04 1.20 6.90
N GLY A 85 1.37 1.95 7.96
CA GLY A 85 2.48 2.91 7.96
C GLY A 85 3.82 2.26 7.63
N ARG A 86 4.09 1.06 8.17
CA ARG A 86 5.30 0.31 7.82
C ARG A 86 5.32 -0.10 6.34
N VAL A 87 4.20 -0.58 5.80
CA VAL A 87 4.08 -0.93 4.38
C VAL A 87 4.26 0.32 3.50
N ALA A 88 3.64 1.43 3.88
CA ALA A 88 3.75 2.72 3.21
C ALA A 88 5.21 3.22 3.18
N ASP A 89 5.89 3.19 4.32
CA ASP A 89 7.30 3.57 4.45
C ASP A 89 8.22 2.64 3.65
N ALA A 90 7.97 1.33 3.66
CA ALA A 90 8.70 0.37 2.82
C ALA A 90 8.49 0.65 1.32
N THR A 91 7.28 1.04 0.94
CA THR A 91 6.92 1.42 -0.44
C THR A 91 7.70 2.67 -0.86
N ALA A 92 7.76 3.71 -0.04
CA ALA A 92 8.52 4.93 -0.33
C ALA A 92 10.01 4.65 -0.56
N GLY A 93 10.57 3.57 -0.02
CA GLY A 93 11.93 3.10 -0.28
C GLY A 93 12.15 2.43 -1.64
N MET A 94 11.13 2.33 -2.51
CA MET A 94 11.22 1.80 -3.87
C MET A 94 11.73 2.84 -4.87
N SER A 95 11.98 2.42 -6.13
CA SER A 95 12.46 3.31 -7.18
C SER A 95 11.41 4.36 -7.58
N ASP A 96 11.87 5.51 -8.04
CA ASP A 96 10.99 6.61 -8.50
C ASP A 96 10.07 6.18 -9.64
N GLU A 97 10.50 5.22 -10.47
CA GLU A 97 9.69 4.60 -11.52
C GLU A 97 8.47 3.88 -10.94
N VAL A 98 8.67 3.03 -9.93
CA VAL A 98 7.57 2.30 -9.29
C VAL A 98 6.62 3.25 -8.56
N LEU A 99 7.16 4.26 -7.87
CA LEU A 99 6.34 5.24 -7.16
C LEU A 99 5.55 6.13 -8.13
N THR A 100 6.15 6.53 -9.24
CA THR A 100 5.46 7.24 -10.33
C THR A 100 4.32 6.39 -10.88
N HIS A 101 4.59 5.12 -11.20
CA HIS A 101 3.57 4.20 -11.69
C HIS A 101 2.41 4.01 -10.69
N MET A 102 2.71 3.96 -9.38
CA MET A 102 1.70 3.90 -8.33
C MET A 102 0.78 5.14 -8.38
N VAL A 103 1.34 6.35 -8.41
CA VAL A 103 0.55 7.59 -8.47
C VAL A 103 -0.28 7.65 -9.76
N GLU A 104 0.29 7.25 -10.90
CA GLU A 104 -0.43 7.19 -12.18
C GLU A 104 -1.57 6.17 -12.16
N SER A 105 -1.36 5.01 -11.53
CA SER A 105 -2.37 3.97 -11.40
C SER A 105 -3.52 4.42 -10.49
N VAL A 106 -3.21 5.07 -9.36
CA VAL A 106 -4.21 5.65 -8.46
C VAL A 106 -5.05 6.69 -9.21
N HIS A 107 -4.38 7.54 -10.01
CA HIS A 107 -5.07 8.54 -10.79
C HIS A 107 -5.99 7.92 -11.86
N ARG A 108 -5.47 6.96 -12.62
CA ARG A 108 -6.18 6.27 -13.70
C ARG A 108 -7.43 5.55 -13.21
N GLU A 109 -7.34 4.90 -12.05
CA GLU A 109 -8.46 4.15 -11.46
C GLU A 109 -9.31 4.98 -10.47
N ASN A 110 -9.02 6.28 -10.33
CA ASN A 110 -9.69 7.19 -9.39
C ASN A 110 -9.68 6.71 -7.92
N ALA A 111 -8.59 6.07 -7.50
CA ALA A 111 -8.44 5.44 -6.18
C ALA A 111 -7.84 6.38 -5.11
N TRP A 112 -8.08 7.68 -5.23
CA TRP A 112 -7.48 8.70 -4.36
C TRP A 112 -8.01 8.64 -2.92
N ALA A 113 -9.27 8.24 -2.74
CA ALA A 113 -9.88 8.11 -1.42
C ALA A 113 -9.22 7.00 -0.62
N GLU A 114 -8.80 5.94 -1.30
CA GLU A 114 -8.10 4.81 -0.72
C GLU A 114 -6.63 5.17 -0.44
N LEU A 115 -6.00 6.03 -1.26
CA LEU A 115 -4.62 6.49 -1.03
C LEU A 115 -4.45 7.34 0.23
N LEU A 116 -5.46 8.13 0.59
CA LEU A 116 -5.37 9.11 1.68
C LEU A 116 -5.05 8.49 3.06
N PRO A 117 -5.75 7.44 3.52
CA PRO A 117 -5.39 6.75 4.77
C PRO A 117 -3.93 6.28 4.80
N VAL A 118 -3.36 5.92 3.65
CA VAL A 118 -1.95 5.48 3.55
C VAL A 118 -1.00 6.66 3.71
N ALA A 119 -1.34 7.81 3.13
CA ALA A 119 -0.59 9.04 3.29
C ALA A 119 -0.60 9.53 4.76
N GLU A 120 -1.73 9.41 5.46
CA GLU A 120 -1.88 9.84 6.86
C GLU A 120 -0.98 9.06 7.84
N VAL A 121 -0.70 7.79 7.54
CA VAL A 121 0.15 6.93 8.40
C VAL A 121 1.60 6.82 7.92
N MET A 122 1.90 7.40 6.75
CA MET A 122 3.26 7.44 6.20
C MET A 122 4.10 8.45 7.00
N SER A 123 5.38 8.15 7.22
CA SER A 123 6.26 9.11 7.88
C SER A 123 6.46 10.38 7.04
N PRO A 124 6.61 11.57 7.68
CA PRO A 124 6.81 12.83 6.96
C PRO A 124 7.90 12.82 5.86
N PRO A 125 9.11 12.27 6.07
CA PRO A 125 10.13 12.25 5.02
C PRO A 125 9.75 11.36 3.82
N ASN A 126 9.01 10.28 4.06
CA ASN A 126 8.56 9.38 2.99
C ASN A 126 7.41 9.99 2.20
N TRP A 127 6.51 10.69 2.87
CA TRP A 127 5.45 11.43 2.20
C TRP A 127 5.98 12.61 1.38
N GLN A 128 6.99 13.33 1.90
CA GLN A 128 7.69 14.35 1.11
C GLN A 128 8.35 13.76 -0.14
N ARG A 129 9.02 12.61 -0.02
CA ARG A 129 9.59 11.91 -1.18
C ARG A 129 8.54 11.57 -2.24
N MET A 130 7.33 11.20 -1.83
CA MET A 130 6.22 10.98 -2.76
C MET A 130 5.85 12.27 -3.50
N PHE A 131 5.78 13.40 -2.80
CA PHE A 131 5.48 14.71 -3.39
C PHE A 131 6.58 15.26 -4.29
N ASP A 132 7.84 14.88 -4.06
CA ASP A 132 8.98 15.30 -4.88
C ASP A 132 9.05 14.60 -6.26
N LEU A 133 8.22 13.58 -6.49
CA LEU A 133 8.20 12.86 -7.76
C LEU A 133 7.71 13.76 -8.92
N PRO A 134 8.34 13.71 -10.11
CA PRO A 134 7.92 14.51 -11.27
C PRO A 134 6.66 13.95 -11.97
N VAL A 135 5.71 13.42 -11.21
CA VAL A 135 4.44 12.85 -11.68
C VAL A 135 3.25 13.78 -11.40
N TRP A 136 3.41 14.71 -10.45
CA TRP A 136 2.35 15.61 -10.01
C TRP A 136 2.07 16.71 -11.03
N ASP A 137 0.79 16.84 -11.37
CA ASP A 137 0.26 17.93 -12.16
C ASP A 137 -0.97 18.53 -11.45
N ALA A 138 -1.50 19.61 -12.02
CA ALA A 138 -2.68 20.28 -11.46
C ALA A 138 -3.90 19.35 -11.36
N GLU A 139 -4.04 18.39 -12.27
CA GLU A 139 -5.19 17.47 -12.29
C GLU A 139 -5.13 16.48 -11.12
N LYS A 140 -3.96 15.86 -10.92
CA LYS A 140 -3.72 14.92 -9.81
C LYS A 140 -3.85 15.60 -8.45
N LEU A 141 -3.28 16.79 -8.29
CA LEU A 141 -3.42 17.58 -7.05
C LEU A 141 -4.88 17.95 -6.78
N THR A 142 -5.63 18.33 -7.83
CA THR A 142 -7.06 18.64 -7.70
C THR A 142 -7.89 17.39 -7.38
N ALA A 143 -7.51 16.22 -7.89
CA ALA A 143 -8.18 14.96 -7.59
C ALA A 143 -7.92 14.51 -6.14
N LEU A 144 -6.67 14.61 -5.68
CA LEU A 144 -6.29 14.35 -4.29
C LEU A 144 -7.03 15.27 -3.32
N GLY A 145 -7.08 16.58 -3.60
CA GLY A 145 -7.82 17.55 -2.78
C GLY A 145 -9.31 17.23 -2.70
N ARG A 146 -9.95 16.89 -3.83
CA ARG A 146 -11.37 16.48 -3.85
C ARG A 146 -11.63 15.21 -3.05
N ALA A 147 -10.71 14.23 -3.11
CA ALA A 147 -10.84 13.01 -2.31
C ALA A 147 -10.73 13.33 -0.81
N ALA A 148 -9.82 14.24 -0.42
CA ALA A 148 -9.67 14.64 0.98
C ALA A 148 -10.91 15.38 1.48
N GLU A 149 -11.47 16.29 0.69
CA GLU A 149 -12.75 16.95 1.02
C GLU A 149 -13.89 15.95 1.19
N ALA A 150 -14.02 14.99 0.27
CA ALA A 150 -15.08 13.98 0.31
C ALA A 150 -15.01 13.09 1.57
N LEU A 151 -13.80 12.85 2.09
CA LEU A 151 -13.57 12.10 3.32
C LEU A 151 -13.60 12.98 4.60
N GLY A 152 -13.77 14.30 4.47
CA GLY A 152 -13.68 15.22 5.60
C GLY A 152 -12.25 15.38 6.16
N ARG A 153 -11.24 15.09 5.33
CA ARG A 153 -9.79 15.08 5.63
C ARG A 153 -9.03 16.25 4.99
N GLY A 154 -9.73 17.27 4.51
CA GLY A 154 -9.12 18.39 3.78
C GLY A 154 -8.04 19.13 4.60
N ASP A 155 -8.31 19.38 5.87
CA ASP A 155 -7.38 20.06 6.77
C ASP A 155 -6.15 19.17 7.09
N ASP A 156 -6.37 17.87 7.35
CA ASP A 156 -5.31 16.88 7.59
C ASP A 156 -4.33 16.80 6.39
N LEU A 157 -4.85 16.81 5.16
CA LEU A 157 -4.03 16.82 3.94
C LEU A 157 -3.19 18.10 3.81
N LEU A 158 -3.77 19.26 4.14
CA LEU A 158 -3.06 20.54 4.07
C LEU A 158 -1.93 20.60 5.12
N GLU A 159 -2.17 20.11 6.33
CA GLU A 159 -1.13 19.99 7.35
C GLU A 159 0.00 19.09 6.87
N LEU A 160 -0.32 17.92 6.32
CA LEU A 160 0.66 16.99 5.75
C LEU A 160 1.51 17.64 4.66
N ILE A 161 0.91 18.36 3.71
CA ILE A 161 1.64 19.05 2.62
C ILE A 161 2.56 20.15 3.18
N VAL A 162 2.08 20.91 4.17
CA VAL A 162 2.84 22.00 4.78
C VAL A 162 4.01 21.47 5.62
N GLU A 163 3.82 20.40 6.38
CA GLU A 163 4.88 19.75 7.15
C GLU A 163 5.96 19.16 6.24
N ALA A 164 5.55 18.52 5.16
CA ALA A 164 6.44 17.98 4.15
C ALA A 164 7.28 19.12 3.52
N GLY A 165 6.64 20.23 3.13
CA GLY A 165 7.32 21.41 2.58
C GLY A 165 8.28 22.13 3.54
N LYS A 166 8.06 22.05 4.86
CA LYS A 166 8.95 22.65 5.88
C LYS A 166 10.24 21.85 6.11
N SER A 167 10.29 20.58 5.71
CA SER A 167 11.48 19.74 5.90
C SER A 167 12.63 20.03 4.90
N LEU A 168 12.46 21.05 4.05
CA LEU A 168 13.41 21.49 3.02
C LEU A 168 14.17 22.79 3.37
N GLU A 169 13.94 23.38 4.55
CA GLU A 169 14.68 24.54 5.10
C GLU A 169 15.69 24.12 6.19
#